data_AF-A0A943I6H8-F1
#
_entry.id   AF-A0A943I6H8-F1
#
_cell.length_a   1.000
_cell.length_b   1.000
_cell.length_c   1.000
_cell.angle_alpha   90.00
_cell.angle_beta   90.00
_cell.angle_gamma   90.00
#
_symmetry.space_group_name_H-M   'P 1'
#
loop_
_entity.id
_entity.type
_entity.pdbx_description
1 polymer ?
#
loop_
_entity_poly.entity_id
_entity_poly.type
_entity_poly.pdbx_seq_one_letter_code
_entity_poly.pdbx_strand_id
1 'polypeptide(L)'
;MAKFLDLTGLTSFTGKIKAWATGAFVAKEAGKGLSTNDYTTTEKNKLATLEPLTIKVVKVNGSPLTPDGSKAVNIDLSTYALKTAVTQEIAQAVSGIKSFEAKVVAELPESGQAGILYLVANEDEEEQNAYDEYLWINNKYEKLGTRSIDLSQYALKSELPTKVSQLTNDSGFQTSAQVGTIVDGKIVNKVDKVSGKQLSTEDYTTAEKQKLAGLNNYTHPTSDGNKHVPANGTTNAGKVLTAGATAGVYTWEAVPEPTAITEEEITQLWNEIVG
;
A
#
# COMPACT_ATOMS: atom_id res chain seq x y z
N MET A 1 -10.03 -164.64 -24.33
CA MET A 1 -10.48 -164.17 -23.00
C MET A 1 -10.59 -162.65 -23.04
N ALA A 2 -11.79 -162.08 -22.84
CA ALA A 2 -11.93 -160.63 -22.70
C ALA A 2 -11.35 -160.19 -21.34
N LYS A 3 -10.58 -159.10 -21.34
CA LYS A 3 -10.02 -158.48 -20.12
C LYS A 3 -11.08 -157.52 -19.55
N PHE A 4 -11.69 -157.89 -18.43
CA PHE A 4 -12.65 -157.02 -17.72
C PHE A 4 -11.98 -156.40 -16.48
N LEU A 5 -12.43 -155.21 -16.08
CA LEU A 5 -12.03 -154.63 -14.80
C LEU A 5 -12.64 -155.46 -13.66
N ASP A 6 -11.82 -155.78 -12.66
CA ASP A 6 -12.30 -156.34 -11.41
C ASP A 6 -12.82 -155.24 -10.47
N LEU A 7 -13.35 -155.67 -9.32
CA LEU A 7 -13.92 -154.78 -8.31
C LEU A 7 -12.90 -153.77 -7.76
N THR A 8 -11.64 -154.19 -7.62
CA THR A 8 -10.55 -153.35 -7.12
C THR A 8 -10.25 -152.22 -8.10
N GLY A 9 -10.18 -152.54 -9.39
CA GLY A 9 -10.00 -151.56 -10.46
C GLY A 9 -11.12 -150.53 -10.50
N LEU A 10 -12.38 -150.97 -10.37
CA LEU A 10 -13.53 -150.07 -10.34
C LEU A 10 -13.49 -149.11 -9.14
N THR A 11 -13.12 -149.62 -7.96
CA THR A 11 -13.01 -148.80 -6.74
C THR A 11 -11.92 -147.72 -6.90
N SER A 12 -10.75 -148.10 -7.42
CA SER A 12 -9.67 -147.14 -7.67
C SER A 12 -10.06 -146.06 -8.69
N PHE A 13 -10.79 -146.44 -9.74
CA PHE A 13 -11.29 -145.50 -10.75
C PHE A 13 -12.26 -144.47 -10.16
N THR A 14 -13.24 -144.90 -9.38
CA THR A 14 -14.21 -143.99 -8.74
C THR A 14 -13.55 -143.04 -7.74
N GLY A 15 -12.57 -143.51 -6.97
CA GLY A 15 -11.79 -142.67 -6.04
C GLY A 15 -11.04 -141.54 -6.75
N LYS A 16 -10.38 -141.86 -7.88
CA LYS A 16 -9.66 -140.87 -8.70
C LYS A 16 -10.60 -139.81 -9.29
N ILE A 17 -11.76 -140.23 -9.80
CA ILE A 17 -12.78 -139.29 -10.31
C ILE A 17 -13.25 -138.33 -9.21
N LYS A 18 -13.50 -138.83 -7.99
CA LYS A 18 -13.99 -138.01 -6.89
C LYS A 18 -12.96 -136.98 -6.41
N ALA A 19 -11.70 -137.38 -6.32
CA ALA A 19 -10.60 -136.47 -5.96
C ALA A 19 -10.43 -135.36 -6.99
N TRP A 20 -10.48 -135.69 -8.29
CA TRP A 20 -10.44 -134.70 -9.35
C TRP A 20 -11.63 -133.73 -9.28
N ALA A 21 -12.84 -134.25 -9.09
CA ALA A 21 -14.04 -133.42 -9.03
C ALA A 21 -14.02 -132.43 -7.87
N THR A 22 -13.52 -132.84 -6.70
CA THR A 22 -13.41 -131.97 -5.52
C THR A 22 -12.38 -130.85 -5.71
N GLY A 23 -11.34 -131.08 -6.51
CA GLY A 23 -10.32 -130.07 -6.81
C GLY A 23 -10.68 -129.13 -7.97
N ALA A 24 -11.47 -129.61 -8.93
CA ALA A 24 -11.83 -128.86 -10.13
C ALA A 24 -13.13 -128.05 -9.99
N PHE A 25 -14.01 -128.42 -9.05
CA PHE A 25 -15.33 -127.82 -8.93
C PHE A 25 -15.64 -127.43 -7.48
N VAL A 26 -16.42 -126.36 -7.33
CA VAL A 26 -17.00 -125.93 -6.05
C VAL A 26 -18.49 -126.28 -6.07
N ALA A 27 -19.02 -126.73 -4.93
CA ALA A 27 -20.44 -127.03 -4.79
C ALA A 27 -21.28 -125.74 -4.94
N LYS A 28 -22.33 -125.80 -5.76
CA LYS A 28 -23.25 -124.68 -5.97
C LYS A 28 -24.23 -124.57 -4.80
N GLU A 29 -24.36 -123.39 -4.22
CA GLU A 29 -25.46 -123.05 -3.30
C GLU A 29 -26.67 -122.48 -4.08
N ALA A 30 -27.88 -122.71 -3.57
CA ALA A 30 -29.11 -122.26 -4.22
C ALA A 30 -29.12 -120.72 -4.42
N GLY A 31 -29.44 -120.27 -5.64
CA GLY A 31 -29.47 -118.85 -6.00
C GLY A 31 -28.12 -118.21 -6.37
N LYS A 32 -26.99 -118.94 -6.25
CA LYS A 32 -25.66 -118.44 -6.62
C LYS A 32 -25.18 -119.01 -7.96
N GLY A 33 -24.42 -118.21 -8.70
CA GLY A 33 -23.66 -118.61 -9.89
C GLY A 33 -22.19 -118.23 -9.75
N LEU A 34 -21.30 -118.86 -10.51
CA LEU A 34 -19.90 -118.43 -10.60
C LEU A 34 -19.85 -117.13 -11.42
N SER A 35 -19.26 -116.07 -10.87
CA SER A 35 -19.03 -114.80 -11.57
C SER A 35 -17.52 -114.54 -11.70
N THR A 36 -17.10 -113.92 -12.80
CA THR A 36 -15.71 -113.48 -13.00
C THR A 36 -15.38 -112.18 -12.25
N ASN A 37 -16.36 -111.50 -11.66
CA ASN A 37 -16.24 -110.16 -11.09
C ASN A 37 -16.69 -110.10 -9.61
N ASP A 38 -16.20 -111.01 -8.78
CA ASP A 38 -16.50 -110.95 -7.35
C ASP A 38 -15.65 -109.86 -6.66
N TYR A 39 -16.28 -108.74 -6.29
CA TYR A 39 -15.65 -107.74 -5.42
C TYR A 39 -15.19 -108.39 -4.10
N THR A 40 -13.99 -108.04 -3.65
CA THR A 40 -13.47 -108.52 -2.37
C THR A 40 -14.34 -108.03 -1.21
N THR A 41 -14.38 -108.76 -0.10
CA THR A 41 -15.10 -108.33 1.13
C THR A 41 -14.67 -106.92 1.57
N THR A 42 -13.40 -106.59 1.39
CA THR A 42 -12.83 -105.26 1.71
C THR A 42 -13.45 -104.15 0.86
N GLU A 43 -13.63 -104.36 -0.44
CA GLU A 43 -14.23 -103.35 -1.34
C GLU A 43 -15.72 -103.16 -1.06
N LYS A 44 -16.45 -104.25 -0.76
CA LYS A 44 -17.86 -104.17 -0.37
C LYS A 44 -18.04 -103.37 0.92
N ASN A 45 -17.17 -103.57 1.91
CA ASN A 45 -17.21 -102.81 3.16
C ASN A 45 -16.87 -101.33 2.92
N LYS A 46 -15.89 -101.01 2.07
CA LYS A 46 -15.57 -99.62 1.71
C LYS A 46 -16.77 -98.93 1.04
N LEU A 47 -17.43 -99.59 0.09
CA LEU A 47 -18.61 -99.04 -0.58
C LEU A 47 -19.77 -98.81 0.38
N ALA A 48 -19.99 -99.73 1.34
CA ALA A 48 -21.02 -99.59 2.36
C ALA A 48 -20.79 -98.41 3.32
N THR A 49 -19.56 -97.90 3.41
CA THR A 49 -19.20 -96.74 4.25
C THR A 49 -19.16 -95.42 3.50
N LEU A 50 -19.45 -95.39 2.19
CA LEU A 50 -19.49 -94.14 1.44
C LEU A 50 -20.83 -93.44 1.67
N GLU A 51 -20.76 -92.29 2.35
CA GLU A 51 -21.88 -91.35 2.44
C GLU A 51 -22.06 -90.60 1.11
N PRO A 52 -23.30 -90.24 0.72
CA PRO A 52 -23.54 -89.46 -0.47
C PRO A 52 -22.88 -88.07 -0.37
N LEU A 53 -22.17 -87.67 -1.43
CA LEU A 53 -21.63 -86.31 -1.56
C LEU A 53 -22.80 -85.31 -1.63
N THR A 54 -23.02 -84.56 -0.56
CA THR A 54 -24.02 -83.49 -0.49
C THR A 54 -23.34 -82.12 -0.41
N ILE A 55 -23.88 -81.14 -1.12
CA ILE A 55 -23.46 -79.74 -0.99
C ILE A 55 -23.88 -79.28 0.42
N LYS A 56 -22.91 -78.89 1.26
CA LYS A 56 -23.17 -78.55 2.68
C LYS A 56 -23.81 -77.16 2.89
N VAL A 57 -23.44 -76.16 2.08
CA VAL A 57 -24.02 -74.81 2.13
C VAL A 57 -23.79 -74.08 0.81
N VAL A 58 -24.77 -73.30 0.38
CA VAL A 58 -24.62 -72.30 -0.69
C VAL A 58 -24.81 -70.92 -0.04
N LYS A 59 -24.00 -69.93 -0.39
CA LYS A 59 -24.10 -68.56 0.13
C LYS A 59 -24.22 -67.55 -1.00
N VAL A 60 -25.02 -66.51 -0.81
CA VAL A 60 -25.05 -65.31 -1.65
C VAL A 60 -24.70 -64.12 -0.77
N ASN A 61 -23.75 -63.30 -1.21
CA ASN A 61 -23.24 -62.14 -0.47
C ASN A 61 -22.85 -62.47 0.98
N GLY A 62 -22.19 -63.61 1.19
CA GLY A 62 -21.74 -64.06 2.52
C GLY A 62 -22.83 -64.70 3.40
N SER A 63 -24.11 -64.61 3.01
CA SER A 63 -25.24 -65.15 3.78
C SER A 63 -25.66 -66.54 3.26
N PRO A 64 -25.86 -67.55 4.15
CA PRO A 64 -26.39 -68.87 3.76
C PRO A 64 -27.75 -68.76 3.07
N LEU A 65 -27.90 -69.50 1.98
CA LEU A 65 -29.16 -69.62 1.27
C LEU A 65 -29.98 -70.79 1.80
N THR A 66 -31.29 -70.59 1.86
CA THR A 66 -32.27 -71.68 1.94
C THR A 66 -32.85 -71.84 0.55
N PRO A 67 -32.54 -72.91 -0.20
CA PRO A 67 -33.11 -73.12 -1.52
C PRO A 67 -34.63 -73.18 -1.39
N ASP A 68 -35.35 -72.37 -2.16
CA ASP A 68 -36.77 -72.61 -2.32
C ASP A 68 -36.99 -73.90 -3.13
N GLY A 69 -38.22 -74.43 -3.15
CA GLY A 69 -38.54 -75.69 -3.81
C GLY A 69 -38.16 -75.76 -5.31
N SER A 70 -37.78 -74.64 -5.93
CA SER A 70 -37.29 -74.58 -7.31
C SER A 70 -35.82 -74.98 -7.48
N LYS A 71 -35.07 -75.11 -6.38
CA LYS A 71 -33.61 -75.36 -6.37
C LYS A 71 -32.79 -74.26 -7.07
N ALA A 72 -33.35 -73.07 -7.27
CA ALA A 72 -32.64 -71.94 -7.86
C ALA A 72 -31.88 -71.11 -6.81
N VAL A 73 -30.84 -70.40 -7.26
CA VAL A 73 -30.09 -69.42 -6.48
C VAL A 73 -30.47 -68.03 -6.99
N ASN A 74 -31.06 -67.20 -6.13
CA ASN A 74 -31.36 -65.80 -6.47
C ASN A 74 -30.26 -64.87 -5.94
N ILE A 75 -29.75 -63.98 -6.79
CA ILE A 75 -28.80 -62.93 -6.41
C ILE A 75 -29.52 -61.60 -6.55
N ASP A 76 -29.91 -61.02 -5.42
CA ASP A 76 -30.54 -59.70 -5.41
C ASP A 76 -29.48 -58.62 -5.61
N LEU A 77 -29.58 -57.91 -6.74
CA LEU A 77 -28.74 -56.77 -7.10
C LEU A 77 -29.52 -55.45 -7.08
N SER A 78 -30.74 -55.44 -6.55
CA SER A 78 -31.63 -54.25 -6.54
C SER A 78 -31.02 -53.04 -5.84
N THR A 79 -30.09 -53.24 -4.92
CA THR A 79 -29.37 -52.17 -4.20
C THR A 79 -28.14 -51.65 -4.94
N TYR A 80 -27.71 -52.31 -6.01
CA TYR A 80 -26.57 -51.91 -6.83
C TYR A 80 -27.05 -51.21 -8.10
N ALA A 81 -26.46 -50.06 -8.40
CA ALA A 81 -26.81 -49.32 -9.61
C ALA A 81 -26.30 -50.05 -10.87
N LEU A 82 -27.19 -50.25 -11.84
CA LEU A 82 -26.82 -50.75 -13.16
C LEU A 82 -25.96 -49.70 -13.88
N LYS A 83 -24.88 -50.14 -14.54
CA LYS A 83 -24.02 -49.25 -15.34
C LYS A 83 -24.84 -48.38 -16.30
N THR A 84 -25.85 -48.95 -16.94
CA THR A 84 -26.75 -48.23 -17.86
C THR A 84 -27.54 -47.12 -17.18
N ALA A 85 -28.06 -47.36 -15.97
CA ALA A 85 -28.80 -46.35 -15.21
C ALA A 85 -27.88 -45.21 -14.76
N VAL A 86 -26.69 -45.53 -14.24
CA VAL A 86 -25.69 -44.52 -13.86
C VAL A 86 -25.28 -43.66 -15.05
N THR A 87 -24.99 -44.28 -16.20
CA THR A 87 -24.65 -43.54 -17.43
C THR A 87 -25.80 -42.64 -17.88
N GLN A 88 -27.04 -43.08 -17.78
CA GLN A 88 -28.22 -42.27 -18.13
C GLN A 88 -28.37 -41.07 -17.21
N GLU A 89 -28.28 -41.26 -15.88
CA GLU A 89 -28.35 -40.18 -14.90
C GLU A 89 -27.25 -39.14 -15.12
N ILE A 90 -26.00 -39.58 -15.35
CA ILE A 90 -24.89 -38.67 -15.66
C ILE A 90 -25.17 -37.91 -16.96
N ALA A 91 -25.59 -38.61 -18.03
CA ALA A 91 -25.89 -37.98 -19.31
C ALA A 91 -27.01 -36.94 -19.18
N GLN A 92 -28.06 -37.24 -18.43
CA GLN A 92 -29.15 -36.30 -18.15
C GLN A 92 -28.64 -35.08 -17.37
N ALA A 93 -27.88 -35.30 -16.29
CA ALA A 93 -27.33 -34.23 -15.46
C ALA A 93 -26.41 -33.29 -16.24
N VAL A 94 -25.58 -33.80 -17.16
CA VAL A 94 -24.68 -32.96 -17.96
C VAL A 94 -25.37 -32.35 -19.19
N SER A 95 -26.42 -32.97 -19.74
CA SER A 95 -27.12 -32.45 -20.92
C SER A 95 -27.80 -31.10 -20.71
N GLY A 96 -28.17 -30.78 -19.46
CA GLY A 96 -28.78 -29.51 -19.08
C GLY A 96 -27.79 -28.36 -18.87
N ILE A 97 -26.50 -28.64 -18.84
CA ILE A 97 -25.47 -27.60 -18.63
C ILE A 97 -25.31 -26.82 -19.93
N LYS A 98 -25.82 -25.58 -19.95
CA LYS A 98 -25.55 -24.64 -21.04
C LYS A 98 -24.08 -24.25 -21.00
N SER A 99 -23.30 -24.73 -21.96
CA SER A 99 -21.92 -24.29 -22.17
C SER A 99 -21.90 -22.82 -22.54
N PHE A 100 -20.90 -22.08 -22.03
CA PHE A 100 -20.60 -20.74 -22.50
C PHE A 100 -19.54 -20.80 -23.60
N GLU A 101 -19.85 -20.28 -24.77
CA GLU A 101 -18.92 -20.17 -25.91
C GLU A 101 -18.70 -18.70 -26.26
N ALA A 102 -17.45 -18.27 -26.39
CA ALA A 102 -17.13 -16.93 -26.90
C ALA A 102 -16.99 -16.97 -28.42
N LYS A 103 -17.72 -16.10 -29.11
CA LYS A 103 -17.74 -16.02 -30.57
C LYS A 103 -17.48 -14.60 -31.04
N VAL A 104 -16.33 -14.39 -31.70
CA VAL A 104 -16.04 -13.14 -32.38
C VAL A 104 -16.85 -13.08 -33.68
N VAL A 105 -17.60 -12.00 -33.87
CA VAL A 105 -18.43 -11.76 -35.05
C VAL A 105 -18.16 -10.36 -35.59
N ALA A 106 -18.26 -10.20 -36.91
CA ALA A 106 -18.18 -8.88 -37.53
C ALA A 106 -19.41 -8.03 -37.18
N GLU A 107 -20.58 -8.66 -37.13
CA GLU A 107 -21.86 -8.06 -36.74
C GLU A 107 -22.69 -9.09 -35.97
N LEU A 108 -23.61 -8.62 -35.11
CA LEU A 108 -24.53 -9.50 -34.39
C LEU A 108 -25.47 -10.19 -35.40
N PRO A 109 -25.65 -11.52 -35.34
CA PRO A 109 -26.64 -12.19 -36.18
C PRO A 109 -28.06 -11.70 -35.86
N GLU A 110 -29.01 -11.92 -36.79
CA GLU A 110 -30.41 -11.50 -36.61
C GLU A 110 -31.07 -12.08 -35.35
N SER A 111 -30.63 -13.27 -34.92
CA SER A 111 -31.04 -13.87 -33.65
C SER A 111 -29.86 -14.58 -32.99
N GLY A 112 -29.73 -14.36 -31.68
CA GLY A 112 -28.68 -14.96 -30.88
C GLY A 112 -29.06 -16.32 -30.30
N GLN A 113 -28.05 -17.02 -29.78
CA GLN A 113 -28.22 -18.28 -29.08
C GLN A 113 -27.86 -18.09 -27.61
N ALA A 114 -28.68 -18.62 -26.71
CA ALA A 114 -28.41 -18.59 -25.28
C ALA A 114 -27.13 -19.37 -24.96
N GLY A 115 -26.22 -18.77 -24.18
CA GLY A 115 -24.92 -19.36 -23.86
C GLY A 115 -23.79 -18.95 -24.81
N ILE A 116 -24.05 -18.16 -25.86
CA ILE A 116 -22.98 -17.57 -26.67
C ILE A 116 -22.71 -16.13 -26.21
N LEU A 117 -21.45 -15.87 -25.83
CA LEU A 117 -20.89 -14.54 -25.64
C LEU A 117 -20.41 -14.02 -27.00
N TYR A 118 -21.18 -13.14 -27.60
CA TYR A 118 -20.81 -12.51 -28.86
C TYR A 118 -19.85 -11.35 -28.60
N LEU A 119 -18.73 -11.33 -29.32
CA LEU A 119 -17.72 -10.29 -29.26
C LEU A 119 -17.74 -9.55 -30.60
N VAL A 120 -18.19 -8.31 -30.61
CA VAL A 120 -18.23 -7.44 -31.80
C VAL A 120 -17.07 -6.47 -31.69
N ALA A 121 -16.29 -6.27 -32.75
CA ALA A 121 -15.17 -5.32 -32.72
C ALA A 121 -15.67 -3.96 -32.25
N ASN A 122 -15.01 -3.38 -31.25
CA ASN A 122 -15.35 -2.05 -30.76
C ASN A 122 -14.76 -1.01 -31.73
N GLU A 123 -15.59 -0.07 -32.20
CA GLU A 123 -15.19 0.99 -33.13
C GLU A 123 -14.43 2.13 -32.43
N ASP A 124 -14.54 2.23 -31.11
CA ASP A 124 -13.75 3.14 -30.30
C ASP A 124 -12.37 2.49 -30.09
N GLU A 125 -11.35 3.04 -30.77
CA GLU A 125 -9.93 2.61 -30.72
C GLU A 125 -9.26 2.85 -29.34
N GLU A 126 -9.97 2.63 -28.23
CA GLU A 126 -9.33 2.62 -26.92
C GLU A 126 -8.47 1.36 -26.80
N GLU A 127 -7.16 1.55 -26.61
CA GLU A 127 -6.13 0.48 -26.52
C GLU A 127 -6.43 -0.63 -25.48
N GLN A 128 -7.49 -0.47 -24.66
CA GLN A 128 -7.87 -1.37 -23.57
C GLN A 128 -9.23 -2.09 -23.76
N ASN A 129 -10.02 -1.77 -24.80
CA ASN A 129 -11.33 -2.41 -25.03
C ASN A 129 -11.56 -2.79 -26.51
N ALA A 130 -11.03 -3.93 -26.93
CA ALA A 130 -11.07 -4.35 -28.33
C ALA A 130 -12.45 -4.83 -28.82
N TYR A 131 -13.36 -5.24 -27.93
CA TYR A 131 -14.66 -5.80 -28.29
C TYR A 131 -15.76 -5.28 -27.37
N ASP A 132 -16.96 -5.13 -27.93
CA ASP A 132 -18.20 -5.07 -27.19
C ASP A 132 -18.73 -6.49 -26.97
N GLU A 133 -19.04 -6.83 -25.72
CA GLU A 133 -19.62 -8.11 -25.36
C GLU A 133 -21.15 -8.08 -25.38
N TYR A 134 -21.78 -9.13 -25.92
CA TYR A 134 -23.23 -9.30 -25.91
C TYR A 134 -23.65 -10.72 -25.54
N LEU A 135 -24.73 -10.84 -24.77
CA LEU A 135 -25.45 -12.11 -24.56
C LEU A 135 -26.85 -12.05 -25.18
N TRP A 136 -27.34 -13.20 -25.63
CA TRP A 136 -28.74 -13.35 -26.02
C TRP A 136 -29.60 -13.78 -24.84
N ILE A 137 -30.45 -12.88 -24.34
CA ILE A 137 -31.32 -13.09 -23.19
C ILE A 137 -32.71 -12.57 -23.51
N ASN A 138 -33.77 -13.33 -23.18
CA ASN A 138 -35.17 -12.92 -23.40
C ASN A 138 -35.47 -12.47 -24.86
N ASN A 139 -34.94 -13.19 -25.85
CA ASN A 139 -35.07 -12.90 -27.28
C ASN A 139 -34.52 -11.52 -27.70
N LYS A 140 -33.50 -11.02 -27.00
CA LYS A 140 -32.82 -9.76 -27.32
C LYS A 140 -31.34 -9.87 -26.98
N TYR A 141 -30.50 -9.11 -27.69
CA TYR A 141 -29.12 -8.88 -27.27
C TYR A 141 -29.05 -7.92 -26.09
N GLU A 142 -28.34 -8.33 -25.05
CA GLU A 142 -27.95 -7.54 -23.90
C GLU A 142 -26.44 -7.28 -23.99
N LYS A 143 -26.03 -6.00 -24.03
CA LYS A 143 -24.62 -5.63 -24.02
C LYS A 143 -24.05 -5.82 -22.61
N LEU A 144 -23.05 -6.68 -22.47
CA LEU A 144 -22.40 -7.00 -21.20
C LEU A 144 -21.21 -6.09 -20.96
N GLY A 145 -21.50 -4.90 -20.45
CA GLY A 145 -20.48 -3.97 -20.02
C GLY A 145 -20.32 -2.79 -20.96
N THR A 146 -20.23 -1.62 -20.34
CA THR A 146 -19.62 -0.44 -20.92
C THR A 146 -18.47 -0.12 -19.98
N ARG A 147 -17.23 -0.39 -20.37
CA ARG A 147 -16.06 0.05 -19.58
C ARG A 147 -15.82 1.56 -19.70
N SER A 148 -16.64 2.26 -20.48
CA SER A 148 -16.67 3.71 -20.57
C SER A 148 -17.04 4.30 -19.20
N ILE A 149 -16.02 4.83 -18.53
CA ILE A 149 -16.16 5.64 -17.33
C ILE A 149 -16.15 7.09 -17.83
N ASP A 150 -17.25 7.81 -17.60
CA ASP A 150 -17.30 9.23 -17.91
C ASP A 150 -16.35 10.02 -17.00
N LEU A 151 -15.19 10.39 -17.55
CA LEU A 151 -14.19 11.20 -16.90
C LEU A 151 -14.31 12.70 -17.25
N SER A 152 -15.39 13.14 -17.91
CA SER A 152 -15.58 14.54 -18.33
C SER A 152 -15.53 15.54 -17.18
N GLN A 153 -15.78 15.10 -15.95
CA GLN A 153 -15.67 15.92 -14.74
C GLN A 153 -14.27 15.99 -14.13
N TYR A 154 -13.31 15.25 -14.68
CA TYR A 154 -11.92 15.23 -14.21
C TYR A 154 -11.02 15.98 -15.17
N ALA A 155 -10.10 16.78 -14.61
CA ALA A 155 -9.11 17.50 -15.40
C ALA A 155 -8.12 16.54 -16.05
N LEU A 156 -7.82 16.76 -17.32
CA LEU A 156 -6.76 16.05 -18.03
C LEU A 156 -5.40 16.47 -17.47
N LYS A 157 -4.40 15.59 -17.58
CA LYS A 157 -3.02 15.91 -17.18
C LYS A 157 -2.45 17.12 -17.94
N SER A 158 -2.92 17.36 -19.16
CA SER A 158 -2.58 18.53 -19.98
C SER A 158 -3.23 19.82 -19.49
N GLU A 159 -4.35 19.74 -18.78
CA GLU A 159 -5.07 20.89 -18.21
C GLU A 159 -4.53 21.30 -16.84
N LEU A 160 -3.77 20.41 -16.18
CA LEU A 160 -3.16 20.70 -14.89
C LEU A 160 -2.01 21.72 -15.04
N PRO A 161 -2.04 22.84 -14.31
CA PRO A 161 -0.92 23.78 -14.24
C PRO A 161 0.34 23.07 -13.73
N THR A 162 1.42 23.15 -14.49
CA THR A 162 2.74 22.59 -14.11
C THR A 162 3.68 23.64 -13.56
N LYS A 163 3.34 24.93 -13.72
CA LYS A 163 4.10 26.06 -13.21
C LYS A 163 3.19 27.01 -12.45
N VAL A 164 3.71 27.62 -11.39
CA VAL A 164 3.00 28.64 -10.61
C VAL A 164 2.54 29.82 -11.48
N SER A 165 3.29 30.17 -12.53
CA SER A 165 2.93 31.26 -13.46
C SER A 165 1.68 30.99 -14.30
N GLN A 166 1.17 29.77 -14.32
CA GLN A 166 -0.08 29.40 -15.00
C GLN A 166 -1.30 29.54 -14.09
N LEU A 167 -1.09 29.70 -12.78
CA LEU A 167 -2.15 29.98 -11.83
C LEU A 167 -2.51 31.46 -11.91
N THR A 168 -3.81 31.74 -11.89
CA THR A 168 -4.31 33.09 -11.69
C THR A 168 -4.29 33.39 -10.19
N ASN A 169 -3.91 34.61 -9.80
CA ASN A 169 -3.92 34.98 -8.39
C ASN A 169 -5.36 35.07 -7.88
N ASP A 170 -5.60 34.49 -6.72
CA ASP A 170 -6.87 34.58 -6.03
C ASP A 170 -7.19 36.02 -5.62
N SER A 171 -8.48 36.33 -5.52
CA SER A 171 -8.95 37.60 -5.00
C SER A 171 -8.43 37.82 -3.57
N GLY A 172 -7.60 38.84 -3.38
CA GLY A 172 -6.98 39.18 -2.10
C GLY A 172 -5.45 39.03 -2.06
N PHE A 173 -4.86 38.38 -3.06
CA PHE A 173 -3.41 38.29 -3.21
C PHE A 173 -2.89 39.37 -4.16
N GLN A 174 -1.73 39.95 -3.84
CA GLN A 174 -1.11 41.01 -4.64
C GLN A 174 -0.12 40.44 -5.64
N THR A 175 -0.07 41.02 -6.84
CA THR A 175 0.96 40.76 -7.84
C THR A 175 2.27 41.47 -7.46
N SER A 176 3.37 41.04 -8.07
CA SER A 176 4.67 41.71 -7.92
C SER A 176 4.61 43.19 -8.29
N ALA A 177 3.84 43.55 -9.33
CA ALA A 177 3.65 44.93 -9.75
C ALA A 177 2.92 45.76 -8.67
N GLN A 178 1.85 45.21 -8.08
CA GLN A 178 1.12 45.87 -6.99
C GLN A 178 2.00 46.09 -5.76
N VAL A 179 2.76 45.06 -5.37
CA VAL A 179 3.73 45.17 -4.27
C VAL A 179 4.76 46.26 -4.57
N GLY A 180 5.30 46.30 -5.79
CA GLY A 180 6.24 47.34 -6.23
C GLY A 180 5.66 48.75 -6.06
N THR A 181 4.46 49.00 -6.61
CA THR A 181 3.79 50.30 -6.48
C THR A 181 3.56 50.72 -5.02
N ILE A 182 3.15 49.79 -4.15
CA ILE A 182 2.95 50.09 -2.72
C ILE A 182 4.26 50.44 -2.03
N VAL A 183 5.32 49.69 -2.31
CA VAL A 183 6.64 49.91 -1.72
C VAL A 183 7.21 51.25 -2.18
N ASP A 184 7.18 51.51 -3.49
CA ASP A 184 7.68 52.76 -4.07
C ASP A 184 6.94 53.97 -3.52
N GLY A 185 5.61 53.90 -3.44
CA GLY A 185 4.78 54.96 -2.87
C GLY A 185 5.06 55.23 -1.38
N LYS A 186 5.50 54.23 -0.61
CA LYS A 186 5.88 54.41 0.79
C LYS A 186 7.30 54.98 0.95
N ILE A 187 8.22 54.59 0.06
CA ILE A 187 9.63 54.97 0.17
C ILE A 187 9.88 56.39 -0.37
N VAL A 188 9.13 56.85 -1.37
CA VAL A 188 9.32 58.19 -1.98
C VAL A 188 9.28 59.35 -0.97
N ASN A 189 8.59 59.15 0.17
CA ASN A 189 8.45 60.14 1.23
C ASN A 189 9.41 59.90 2.42
N LYS A 190 10.45 59.08 2.25
CA LYS A 190 11.45 58.78 3.26
C LYS A 190 12.79 59.41 2.89
N VAL A 191 13.57 59.73 3.91
CA VAL A 191 14.94 60.22 3.79
C VAL A 191 15.90 59.18 4.37
N ASP A 192 17.12 59.12 3.84
CA ASP A 192 18.15 58.22 4.35
C ASP A 192 18.60 58.61 5.76
N LYS A 193 18.92 57.59 6.56
CA LYS A 193 19.45 57.80 7.92
C LYS A 193 20.95 58.10 7.85
N VAL A 194 21.36 59.19 8.48
CA VAL A 194 22.77 59.53 8.70
C VAL A 194 23.13 59.34 10.17
N SER A 195 24.24 58.65 10.46
CA SER A 195 24.70 58.41 11.84
C SER A 195 24.90 59.71 12.61
N GLY A 196 24.44 59.75 13.86
CA GLY A 196 24.49 60.94 14.72
C GLY A 196 23.46 62.04 14.38
N LYS A 197 22.59 61.84 13.40
CA LYS A 197 21.50 62.78 13.05
C LYS A 197 20.12 62.22 13.42
N GLN A 198 19.21 63.13 13.75
CA GLN A 198 17.78 62.86 13.97
C GLN A 198 16.95 63.69 12.98
N LEU A 199 15.69 63.30 12.74
CA LEU A 199 14.75 64.13 12.01
C LEU A 199 14.44 65.38 12.85
N SER A 200 14.40 66.56 12.22
CA SER A 200 13.99 67.82 12.85
C SER A 200 12.89 68.49 12.02
N THR A 201 11.97 69.21 12.67
CA THR A 201 11.03 70.13 11.99
C THR A 201 11.71 71.43 11.55
N GLU A 202 12.85 71.74 12.14
CA GLU A 202 13.60 72.96 11.88
C GLU A 202 14.62 72.72 10.75
N ASP A 203 14.23 73.05 9.52
CA ASP A 203 15.14 73.12 8.38
C ASP A 203 15.77 74.53 8.31
N TYR A 204 17.08 74.64 8.53
CA TYR A 204 17.78 75.91 8.30
C TYR A 204 17.68 76.30 6.82
N THR A 205 17.19 77.50 6.56
CA THR A 205 17.23 78.10 5.22
C THR A 205 18.67 78.25 4.73
N THR A 206 18.87 78.33 3.41
CA THR A 206 20.21 78.58 2.83
C THR A 206 20.85 79.84 3.42
N ALA A 207 20.06 80.88 3.69
CA ALA A 207 20.52 82.13 4.29
C ALA A 207 20.99 81.94 5.74
N GLU A 208 20.26 81.17 6.55
CA GLU A 208 20.67 80.87 7.93
C GLU A 208 21.92 80.00 7.98
N LYS A 209 22.03 78.99 7.10
CA LYS A 209 23.25 78.18 6.97
C LYS A 209 24.47 79.02 6.61
N GLN A 210 24.32 79.97 5.70
CA GLN A 210 25.39 80.92 5.34
C GLN A 210 25.75 81.85 6.51
N LYS A 211 24.76 82.38 7.23
CA LYS A 211 24.98 83.22 8.40
C LYS A 211 25.71 82.46 9.51
N LEU A 212 25.32 81.20 9.77
CA LEU A 212 25.97 80.32 10.74
C LEU A 212 27.42 80.01 10.36
N ALA A 213 27.69 79.69 9.09
CA ALA A 213 29.05 79.48 8.60
C ALA A 213 29.93 80.74 8.71
N GLY A 214 29.32 81.93 8.69
CA GLY A 214 30.01 83.21 8.86
C GLY A 214 30.32 83.60 10.31
N LEU A 215 29.87 82.86 11.33
CA LEU A 215 30.05 83.22 12.75
C LEU A 215 31.49 83.09 13.29
N ASN A 216 32.49 82.88 12.43
CA ASN A 216 33.89 82.66 12.83
C ASN A 216 34.67 83.92 13.25
N ASN A 217 34.01 85.06 13.47
CA ASN A 217 34.69 86.36 13.55
C ASN A 217 34.38 87.19 14.80
N TYR A 218 34.28 86.57 15.98
CA TYR A 218 34.45 87.35 17.21
C TYR A 218 35.95 87.59 17.48
N THR A 219 36.47 88.67 16.90
CA THR A 219 37.78 89.21 17.29
C THR A 219 37.56 90.11 18.51
N HIS A 220 38.14 89.74 19.66
CA HIS A 220 38.05 90.60 20.84
C HIS A 220 38.66 91.97 20.52
N PRO A 221 37.96 93.09 20.79
CA PRO A 221 38.50 94.41 20.48
C PRO A 221 39.77 94.67 21.30
N THR A 222 40.75 95.33 20.67
CA THR A 222 42.05 95.65 21.28
C THR A 222 42.22 97.15 21.56
N SER A 223 41.17 97.95 21.38
CA SER A 223 41.16 99.37 21.71
C SER A 223 41.29 99.60 23.22
N ASP A 224 41.70 100.82 23.59
CA ASP A 224 41.82 101.21 25.00
C ASP A 224 40.46 101.07 25.70
N GLY A 225 40.45 100.44 26.89
CA GLY A 225 39.25 100.00 27.60
C GLY A 225 38.93 98.49 27.49
N ASN A 226 39.42 97.82 26.43
CA ASN A 226 39.23 96.37 26.21
C ASN A 226 40.48 95.53 26.56
N LYS A 227 41.54 96.19 27.06
CA LYS A 227 42.77 95.56 27.56
C LYS A 227 42.69 95.44 29.08
N HIS A 228 42.51 94.22 29.59
CA HIS A 228 42.25 93.97 31.00
C HIS A 228 43.53 93.61 31.79
N VAL A 229 44.49 94.54 31.90
CA VAL A 229 45.77 94.41 32.64
C VAL A 229 46.89 93.69 31.82
N PRO A 230 48.16 94.16 31.85
CA PRO A 230 49.28 93.46 31.17
C PRO A 230 49.53 92.05 31.71
N ALA A 231 49.85 91.09 30.84
CA ALA A 231 49.98 89.65 31.15
C ALA A 231 51.09 89.28 32.16
N ASN A 232 51.96 90.23 32.51
CA ASN A 232 53.08 90.09 33.44
C ASN A 232 52.86 90.82 34.78
N GLY A 233 51.62 91.22 35.09
CA GLY A 233 51.28 91.88 36.35
C GLY A 233 51.39 90.94 37.56
N THR A 234 52.56 90.90 38.21
CA THR A 234 52.63 90.60 39.65
C THR A 234 52.26 91.86 40.43
N THR A 235 51.70 91.66 41.62
CA THR A 235 51.08 92.63 42.56
C THR A 235 51.42 94.12 42.34
N ASN A 236 50.40 94.98 42.34
CA ASN A 236 50.50 96.42 42.05
C ASN A 236 51.27 97.26 43.09
N ALA A 237 51.74 96.69 44.20
CA ALA A 237 52.60 97.35 45.20
C ALA A 237 52.15 98.77 45.59
N GLY A 238 50.84 99.00 45.73
CA GLY A 238 50.26 100.31 46.09
C GLY A 238 50.20 101.34 44.95
N LYS A 239 50.52 100.95 43.71
CA LYS A 239 50.48 101.79 42.52
C LYS A 239 49.16 101.61 41.76
N VAL A 240 48.79 102.63 40.99
CA VAL A 240 47.67 102.62 40.03
C VAL A 240 48.23 102.54 38.60
N LEU A 241 47.54 101.83 37.72
CA LEU A 241 47.91 101.74 36.32
C LEU A 241 47.42 103.02 35.62
N THR A 242 48.32 103.88 35.17
CA THR A 242 48.00 105.08 34.41
C THR A 242 48.28 104.87 32.93
N ALA A 243 47.51 105.55 32.08
CA ALA A 243 47.73 105.56 30.65
C ALA A 243 48.76 106.65 30.30
N GLY A 244 49.75 106.30 29.48
CA GLY A 244 50.69 107.28 28.93
C GLY A 244 50.11 108.03 27.71
N ALA A 245 50.89 108.96 27.16
CA ALA A 245 50.52 109.72 25.95
C ALA A 245 50.49 108.86 24.66
N THR A 246 51.06 107.65 24.71
CA THR A 246 51.05 106.68 23.61
C THR A 246 50.02 105.60 23.88
N ALA A 247 49.08 105.40 22.95
CA ALA A 247 48.01 104.42 23.06
C ALA A 247 48.56 103.00 23.36
N GLY A 248 47.90 102.30 24.29
CA GLY A 248 48.27 100.94 24.70
C GLY A 248 49.54 100.82 25.56
N VAL A 249 50.19 101.93 25.94
CA VAL A 249 51.28 101.94 26.91
C VAL A 249 50.72 102.30 28.28
N TYR A 250 50.90 101.38 29.23
CA TYR A 250 50.44 101.56 30.59
C TYR A 250 51.62 101.48 31.56
N THR A 251 51.63 102.36 32.54
CA THR A 251 52.69 102.46 33.56
C THR A 251 52.07 102.40 34.94
N TRP A 252 52.72 101.70 35.86
CA TRP A 252 52.31 101.70 37.27
C TRP A 252 52.90 102.93 37.96
N GLU A 253 52.05 103.87 38.35
CA GLU A 253 52.41 105.11 39.03
C GLU A 253 51.90 105.12 40.47
N ALA A 254 52.65 105.75 41.37
CA ALA A 254 52.18 105.97 42.73
C ALA A 254 51.05 107.01 42.73
N VAL A 255 50.04 106.81 43.58
CA VAL A 255 49.01 107.85 43.80
C VAL A 255 49.70 109.05 44.45
N PRO A 256 49.62 110.27 43.87
CA PRO A 256 50.20 111.44 44.51
C PRO A 256 49.57 111.63 45.89
N GLU A 257 50.39 111.85 46.91
CA GLU A 257 49.92 112.27 48.24
C GLU A 257 49.06 113.54 48.08
N PRO A 258 47.87 113.61 48.68
CA PRO A 258 47.08 114.83 48.63
C PRO A 258 47.90 115.96 49.23
N THR A 259 48.07 117.04 48.47
CA THR A 259 48.64 118.28 49.02
C THR A 259 47.71 118.75 50.14
N ALA A 260 48.21 118.78 51.36
CA ALA A 260 47.44 119.25 52.51
C ALA A 260 46.94 120.67 52.22
N ILE A 261 45.63 120.88 52.40
CA ILE A 261 45.06 122.24 52.37
C ILE A 261 45.72 123.00 53.51
N THR A 262 46.38 124.10 53.19
CA THR A 262 47.04 124.94 54.18
C THR A 262 46.00 125.64 55.06
N GLU A 263 46.33 125.94 56.33
CA GLU A 263 45.42 126.67 57.22
C GLU A 263 44.98 128.02 56.61
N GLU A 264 45.82 128.63 55.78
CA GLU A 264 45.50 129.85 55.02
C GLU A 264 44.39 129.60 53.99
N GLU A 265 44.47 128.51 53.21
CA GLU A 265 43.41 128.13 52.27
C GLU A 265 42.11 127.75 52.99
N ILE A 266 42.19 127.08 54.14
CA ILE A 266 41.01 126.80 54.99
C ILE A 266 40.39 128.11 55.47
N THR A 267 41.21 129.05 55.92
CA THR A 267 40.75 130.36 56.40
C THR A 267 40.13 131.17 55.26
N GLN A 268 40.72 131.12 54.06
CA GLN A 268 40.17 131.79 52.88
C GLN A 268 38.83 131.21 52.47
N LEU A 269 38.71 129.87 52.40
CA LEU A 269 37.44 129.21 52.12
C LEU A 269 36.38 129.52 53.17
N TRP A 270 36.77 129.59 54.44
CA TRP A 270 35.84 129.97 55.52
C TRP A 270 35.38 131.42 55.38
N ASN A 271 36.28 132.35 55.07
CA ASN A 271 35.93 133.75 54.82
C ASN A 271 35.02 133.92 53.59
N GLU A 272 35.24 133.17 52.51
CA GLU A 272 34.38 133.20 51.32
C GLU A 272 32.97 132.65 51.58
N ILE A 273 32.81 131.74 52.54
CA ILE A 273 31.51 131.14 52.89
C ILE A 273 30.73 132.01 53.90
N VAL A 274 31.41 132.67 54.83
CA VAL A 274 30.77 133.26 56.02
C VAL A 274 30.61 134.79 55.93
N GLY A 275 31.35 135.48 55.05
CA GLY A 275 31.23 136.94 54.82
C GLY A 275 31.95 137.80 55.84
#